data_AF-A0A6L9UCC0-F1
#
_entry.id   AF-A0A6L9UCC0-F1
#
_cell.length_a   1.000
_cell.length_b   1.000
_cell.length_c   1.000
_cell.angle_alpha   90.00
_cell.angle_beta   90.00
_cell.angle_gamma   90.00
#
_symmetry.space_group_name_H-M   'P 1'
#
loop_
_entity.id
_entity.type
_entity.pdbx_description
1 polymer ?
#
loop_
_entity_poly.entity_id
_entity_poly.type
_entity_poly.pdbx_seq_one_letter_code
_entity_poly.pdbx_strand_id
1 'polypeptide(L)'
;MTDEELVTIALGLPEATEGSHFGTRDFRVRGKIFMTLPGLDFCVVKLTPDQQQMALATMPGHVAAVPGGWGLKGSTRLFHYAAAPDEIETLVRRAWRNAAPKSMALPED
;
A
#
# COMPACT_ATOMS: atom_id res chain seq x y z
N MET A 1 5.00 10.44 7.46
CA MET A 1 3.89 11.33 7.02
C MET A 1 2.60 10.97 7.74
N THR A 2 1.72 11.94 7.90
CA THR A 2 0.38 11.81 8.51
C THR A 2 -0.56 10.94 7.66
N ASP A 3 -1.66 10.49 8.25
CA ASP A 3 -2.73 9.78 7.54
C ASP A 3 -3.25 10.57 6.33
N GLU A 4 -3.47 11.88 6.47
CA GLU A 4 -4.07 12.72 5.41
C GLU A 4 -3.09 13.00 4.26
N GLU A 5 -1.78 13.10 4.54
CA GLU A 5 -0.75 13.14 3.50
C GLU A 5 -0.71 11.81 2.72
N LEU A 6 -0.78 10.69 3.43
CA LEU A 6 -0.83 9.35 2.81
C LEU A 6 -2.09 9.16 1.96
N VAL A 7 -3.25 9.62 2.45
CA VAL A 7 -4.53 9.62 1.72
C VAL A 7 -4.40 10.43 0.44
N THR A 8 -3.79 11.62 0.51
CA THR A 8 -3.56 12.49 -0.65
C THR A 8 -2.74 11.77 -1.72
N ILE A 9 -1.68 11.06 -1.34
CA ILE A 9 -0.85 10.27 -2.26
C ILE A 9 -1.70 9.16 -2.91
N ALA A 10 -2.44 8.39 -2.11
CA ALA A 10 -3.22 7.27 -2.61
C ALA A 10 -4.35 7.71 -3.56
N LEU A 11 -5.06 8.79 -3.23
CA LEU A 11 -6.13 9.35 -4.07
C LEU A 11 -5.62 10.14 -5.27
N GLY A 12 -4.35 10.54 -5.28
CA GLY A 12 -3.70 11.12 -6.45
C GLY A 12 -3.41 10.11 -7.57
N LEU A 13 -3.58 8.81 -7.32
CA LEU A 13 -3.34 7.77 -8.32
C LEU A 13 -4.53 7.63 -9.28
N PRO A 14 -4.32 7.27 -10.56
CA PRO A 14 -5.39 7.21 -11.55
C PRO A 14 -6.52 6.25 -11.14
N GLU A 15 -7.75 6.72 -11.26
CA GLU A 15 -8.97 6.00 -10.87
C GLU A 15 -8.96 5.45 -9.43
N ALA A 16 -8.16 6.06 -8.53
CA ALA A 16 -8.19 5.73 -7.12
C ALA A 16 -9.42 6.31 -6.44
N THR A 17 -10.07 5.51 -5.61
CA THR A 17 -11.25 5.89 -4.83
C THR A 17 -11.08 5.44 -3.40
N GLU A 18 -11.58 6.23 -2.45
CA GLU A 18 -11.72 5.82 -1.06
C GLU A 18 -13.01 5.02 -0.87
N GLY A 19 -12.95 4.02 0.00
CA GLY A 19 -14.08 3.22 0.42
C GLY A 19 -13.92 2.73 1.86
N SER A 20 -14.79 1.80 2.24
CA SER A 20 -14.69 1.13 3.52
C SER A 20 -15.06 -0.34 3.41
N HIS A 21 -14.31 -1.17 4.13
CA HIS A 21 -14.60 -2.59 4.29
C HIS A 21 -14.46 -2.97 5.76
N PHE A 22 -15.53 -3.52 6.33
CA PHE A 22 -15.63 -3.86 7.76
C PHE A 22 -15.23 -2.70 8.69
N GLY A 23 -15.59 -1.46 8.33
CA GLY A 23 -15.27 -0.26 9.13
C GLY A 23 -13.82 0.23 9.02
N THR A 24 -12.99 -0.44 8.22
CA THR A 24 -11.62 0.03 7.89
C THR A 24 -11.67 0.90 6.64
N ARG A 25 -11.03 2.08 6.67
CA ARG A 25 -10.83 2.91 5.47
C ARG A 25 -9.96 2.14 4.48
N ASP A 26 -10.36 2.10 3.21
CA ASP A 26 -9.61 1.43 2.17
C ASP A 26 -9.55 2.24 0.87
N PHE A 27 -8.54 1.96 0.07
CA PHE A 27 -8.27 2.66 -1.18
C PHE A 27 -8.22 1.65 -2.31
N ARG A 28 -8.94 1.99 -3.37
CA ARG A 28 -9.26 1.06 -4.45
C ARG A 28 -8.94 1.67 -5.79
N VAL A 29 -8.56 0.82 -6.74
CA VAL A 29 -8.57 1.14 -8.17
C VAL A 29 -9.54 0.19 -8.84
N ARG A 30 -10.55 0.74 -9.52
CA ARG A 30 -11.65 -0.03 -10.13
C ARG A 30 -12.26 -1.09 -9.19
N GLY A 31 -12.51 -0.70 -7.94
CA GLY A 31 -13.11 -1.55 -6.91
C GLY A 31 -12.17 -2.55 -6.24
N LYS A 32 -10.91 -2.68 -6.67
CA LYS A 32 -9.90 -3.57 -6.05
C LYS A 32 -9.07 -2.81 -5.03
N ILE A 33 -9.05 -3.28 -3.78
CA ILE A 33 -8.24 -2.71 -2.70
C ILE A 33 -6.75 -2.88 -3.00
N PHE A 34 -6.02 -1.77 -2.91
CA PHE A 34 -4.56 -1.75 -2.95
C PHE A 34 -3.92 -1.27 -1.64
N MET A 35 -4.65 -0.47 -0.86
CA MET A 35 -4.21 0.01 0.45
C MET A 35 -5.37 0.02 1.45
N THR A 36 -5.11 -0.27 2.72
CA THR A 36 -6.05 -0.04 3.82
C THR A 36 -5.39 0.78 4.93
N LEU A 37 -6.20 1.53 5.68
CA LEU A 37 -5.76 2.33 6.82
C LEU A 37 -6.52 1.87 8.08
N PRO A 38 -6.02 0.81 8.76
CA PRO A 38 -6.70 0.20 9.90
C PRO A 38 -6.55 0.97 11.22
N GLY A 39 -5.69 1.98 11.32
CA GLY A 39 -5.48 2.77 12.54
C GLY A 39 -4.13 3.48 12.60
N LEU A 40 -3.79 3.99 13.78
CA LEU A 40 -2.83 5.09 14.01
C LEU A 40 -1.35 4.82 13.69
N ASP A 41 -0.94 3.57 13.44
CA ASP A 41 0.50 3.25 13.38
C ASP A 41 1.00 2.85 11.98
N PHE A 42 0.12 2.33 11.13
CA PHE A 42 0.49 1.81 9.82
C PHE A 42 -0.70 1.74 8.87
N CYS A 43 -0.38 1.78 7.57
CA CYS A 43 -1.28 1.33 6.52
C CYS A 43 -0.89 -0.09 6.09
N VAL A 44 -1.78 -0.78 5.40
CA VAL A 44 -1.47 -2.06 4.76
C VAL A 44 -1.50 -1.86 3.25
N VAL A 45 -0.40 -2.18 2.58
CA VAL A 45 -0.27 -2.13 1.12
C VAL A 45 -0.26 -3.54 0.53
N LYS A 46 -0.83 -3.69 -0.67
CA LYS A 46 -0.90 -4.96 -1.38
C LYS A 46 0.29 -5.16 -2.33
N LEU A 47 1.30 -5.87 -1.85
CA LEU A 47 2.45 -6.27 -2.66
C LEU A 47 2.28 -7.69 -3.21
N THR A 48 3.10 -8.07 -4.20
CA THR A 48 3.35 -9.50 -4.46
C THR A 48 4.25 -10.08 -3.35
N PRO A 49 4.28 -11.41 -3.14
CA PRO A 49 5.20 -12.01 -2.20
C PRO A 49 6.67 -11.61 -2.44
N ASP A 50 7.13 -11.60 -3.68
CA ASP A 50 8.51 -11.22 -4.02
C ASP A 50 8.80 -9.74 -3.72
N GLN A 51 7.86 -8.84 -4.02
CA GLN A 51 7.99 -7.42 -3.69
C GLN A 51 8.00 -7.21 -2.17
N GLN A 52 7.19 -7.95 -1.42
CA GLN A 52 7.21 -7.92 0.04
C GLN A 52 8.56 -8.40 0.58
N GLN A 53 9.11 -9.50 0.08
CA GLN A 53 10.42 -10.00 0.49
C GLN A 53 11.52 -8.96 0.23
N MET A 54 11.50 -8.32 -0.94
CA MET A 54 12.43 -7.23 -1.24
C MET A 54 12.28 -6.07 -0.24
N ALA A 55 11.06 -5.59 -0.01
CA ALA A 55 10.82 -4.49 0.92
C ALA A 55 11.28 -4.82 2.35
N LEU A 56 11.03 -6.05 2.83
CA LEU A 56 11.49 -6.51 4.13
C LEU A 56 13.03 -6.52 4.24
N ALA A 57 13.72 -6.83 3.14
CA ALA A 57 15.18 -6.83 3.11
C ALA A 57 15.79 -5.42 3.01
N THR A 58 15.14 -4.51 2.30
CA THR A 58 15.70 -3.18 1.98
C THR A 58 15.21 -2.04 2.86
N MET A 59 14.06 -2.21 3.54
CA MET A 59 13.43 -1.17 4.37
C MET A 59 13.24 -1.67 5.82
N PRO A 60 14.31 -2.08 6.52
CA PRO A 60 14.20 -2.68 7.85
C PRO A 60 13.60 -1.68 8.85
N GLY A 61 12.59 -2.12 9.59
CA GLY A 61 11.88 -1.28 10.57
C GLY A 61 10.77 -0.40 9.98
N HIS A 62 10.70 -0.24 8.66
CA HIS A 62 9.65 0.54 7.99
C HIS A 62 8.51 -0.32 7.45
N VAL A 63 8.74 -1.63 7.30
CA VAL A 63 7.72 -2.59 6.87
C VAL A 63 7.71 -3.86 7.71
N ALA A 64 6.55 -4.51 7.74
CA ALA A 64 6.39 -5.86 8.28
C ALA A 64 5.31 -6.64 7.52
N ALA A 65 5.48 -7.95 7.34
CA ALA A 65 4.39 -8.78 6.81
C ALA A 65 3.21 -8.79 7.79
N VAL A 66 1.98 -8.71 7.28
CA VAL A 66 0.78 -8.92 8.11
C VAL A 66 0.79 -10.37 8.64
N PRO A 67 0.52 -10.64 9.93
CA PRO A 67 0.53 -12.00 10.44
C PRO A 67 -0.42 -12.95 9.69
N GLY A 68 0.03 -14.20 9.50
CA GLY A 68 -0.77 -15.28 8.92
C GLY A 68 -0.90 -15.23 7.40
N GLY A 69 -1.99 -15.81 6.88
CA GLY A 69 -2.18 -16.04 5.45
C GLY A 69 -2.23 -14.78 4.57
N TRP A 70 -2.53 -13.63 5.15
CA TRP A 70 -2.51 -12.34 4.44
C TRP A 70 -1.08 -11.91 4.12
N GLY A 71 -0.17 -11.96 5.10
CA GLY A 71 1.24 -11.66 4.88
C GLY A 71 1.90 -12.62 3.90
N LEU A 72 1.59 -13.93 4.00
CA LEU A 72 2.06 -14.93 3.04
C LEU A 72 1.65 -14.62 1.59
N LYS A 73 0.60 -13.80 1.40
CA LYS A 73 0.11 -13.35 0.08
C LYS A 73 0.54 -11.91 -0.27
N GLY A 74 1.45 -11.31 0.49
CA GLY A 74 2.02 -9.99 0.22
C GLY A 74 1.33 -8.80 0.89
N SER A 75 0.35 -9.02 1.77
CA SER A 75 -0.20 -7.93 2.60
C SER A 75 0.87 -7.43 3.56
N THR A 76 1.27 -6.18 3.41
CA THR A 76 2.46 -5.62 4.07
C THR A 76 2.07 -4.39 4.87
N ARG A 77 2.37 -4.36 6.16
CA ARG A 77 2.29 -3.16 6.99
C ARG A 77 3.40 -2.21 6.57
N LEU A 78 3.05 -0.96 6.36
CA LEU A 78 3.97 0.15 6.13
C LEU A 78 3.81 1.15 7.28
N PHE A 79 4.84 1.30 8.09
CA PHE A 79 4.88 2.22 9.23
C PHE A 79 5.13 3.64 8.73
N HIS A 80 4.15 4.23 8.05
CA HIS A 80 4.29 5.49 7.30
C HIS A 80 4.61 6.71 8.18
N TYR A 81 4.46 6.63 9.50
CA TYR A 81 4.95 7.65 10.43
C TYR A 81 6.47 7.66 10.58
N ALA A 82 7.13 6.53 10.37
CA ALA A 82 8.57 6.36 10.51
C ALA A 82 9.33 6.23 9.16
N ALA A 83 8.66 5.70 8.13
CA ALA A 83 9.27 5.48 6.82
C ALA A 83 9.54 6.80 6.07
N ALA A 84 10.52 6.77 5.16
CA ALA A 84 10.86 7.93 4.36
C ALA A 84 9.77 8.20 3.28
N PRO A 85 9.50 9.47 2.91
CA PRO A 85 8.44 9.81 1.96
C PRO A 85 8.55 9.09 0.61
N ASP A 86 9.76 8.93 0.08
CA ASP A 86 10.06 8.24 -1.18
C ASP A 86 9.79 6.73 -1.11
N GLU A 87 10.10 6.09 0.03
CA GLU A 87 9.76 4.69 0.27
C GLU A 87 8.23 4.50 0.31
N ILE A 88 7.53 5.41 0.98
CA ILE A 88 6.07 5.39 1.11
C ILE A 88 5.43 5.53 -0.27
N GLU A 89 5.81 6.56 -1.04
CA GLU A 89 5.30 6.77 -2.39
C GLU A 89 5.57 5.56 -3.29
N THR A 90 6.79 5.00 -3.22
CA THR A 90 7.18 3.82 -3.99
C THR A 90 6.27 2.63 -3.69
N LEU A 91 6.05 2.31 -2.42
CA LEU A 91 5.24 1.14 -2.03
C LEU A 91 3.75 1.34 -2.32
N VAL A 92 3.21 2.55 -2.12
CA VAL A 92 1.81 2.86 -2.45
C VAL A 92 1.57 2.77 -3.97
N ARG A 93 2.47 3.33 -4.79
CA ARG A 93 2.40 3.21 -6.26
C ARG A 93 2.52 1.77 -6.73
N ARG A 94 3.44 0.99 -6.16
CA ARG A 94 3.58 -0.45 -6.46
C ARG A 94 2.30 -1.21 -6.12
N ALA A 95 1.70 -0.94 -4.96
CA ALA A 95 0.46 -1.57 -4.55
C ALA A 95 -0.70 -1.25 -5.50
N TRP A 96 -0.83 0.02 -5.91
CA TRP A 96 -1.80 0.42 -6.91
C TRP A 96 -1.57 -0.29 -8.25
N ARG A 97 -0.32 -0.35 -8.75
CA ARG A 97 0.03 -1.07 -9.99
C ARG A 97 -0.37 -2.56 -9.93
N ASN A 98 -0.19 -3.20 -8.78
CA ASN A 98 -0.58 -4.60 -8.59
C ASN A 98 -2.10 -4.83 -8.62
N ALA A 99 -2.89 -3.82 -8.25
CA ALA A 99 -4.34 -3.89 -8.26
C ALA A 99 -4.96 -3.40 -9.58
N ALA A 100 -4.31 -2.43 -10.23
CA ALA A 100 -4.77 -1.80 -11.45
C ALA A 100 -4.87 -2.81 -12.61
N PRO A 101 -5.79 -2.60 -13.56
CA PRO A 101 -5.78 -3.37 -14.81
C PRO A 101 -4.45 -3.16 -15.55
N LYS A 102 -3.95 -4.22 -16.21
CA LYS A 102 -2.70 -4.15 -16.99
C LYS A 102 -2.71 -3.06 -18.06
N SER A 103 -3.88 -2.70 -18.59
CA SER A 103 -4.04 -1.63 -19.59
C SER A 103 -3.88 -0.21 -19.04
N MET A 104 -3.71 -0.04 -17.72
CA MET A 104 -3.62 1.24 -17.02
C MET A 104 -2.28 1.44 -16.32
N ALA A 105 -1.49 0.38 -16.16
CA ALA A 105 -0.26 0.45 -15.39
C ALA A 105 0.62 1.60 -15.92
N LEU A 106 0.88 2.58 -15.05
CA LEU A 106 1.86 3.63 -15.31
C LEU A 106 3.20 2.94 -15.65
N PRO A 107 3.96 3.44 -16.66
CA PRO A 107 5.31 2.96 -16.93
C PRO A 107 6.11 2.80 -15.63
N GLU A 108 6.97 1.78 -15.54
CA GLU A 108 8.03 1.81 -14.54
C GLU A 108 8.93 3.00 -14.87
N ASP A 109 9.19 3.87 -13.88
CA ASP A 109 10.17 4.95 -14.01
C ASP A 109 11.58 4.37 -14.15
#